data_AF-A0AAU0F6L8-F1
#
_entry.id   AF-A0AAU0F6L8-F1
#
_cell.length_a   1.000
_cell.length_b   1.000
_cell.length_c   1.000
_cell.angle_alpha   90.00
_cell.angle_beta   90.00
_cell.angle_gamma   90.00
#
_symmetry.space_group_name_H-M   'P 1'
#
loop_
_entity.id
_entity.type
_entity.pdbx_description
1 polymer ?
#
loop_
_entity_poly.entity_id
_entity_poly.type
_entity_poly.pdbx_seq_one_letter_code
_entity_poly.pdbx_strand_id
1 'polypeptide(L)'
;MTFKEQILQGIPEVLPPVQEYDTTINHAPKRKEILTDEEKKLALRNALRYFEPKHHATLIPEFKEELEKYGRIYMYRFRPTYKMYARDIADYPGKSTQAKAIQMMIQNNLDYAVAQHPHELITYG
;
A
#
# COMPACT_ATOMS: atom_id res chain seq x y z
N MET A 1 5.67 -17.38 5.16
CA MET A 1 4.22 -17.21 5.28
C MET A 1 3.56 -17.61 3.99
N THR A 2 2.42 -18.29 4.06
CA THR A 2 1.56 -18.58 2.91
C THR A 2 0.79 -17.32 2.48
N PHE A 3 0.23 -17.33 1.27
CA PHE A 3 -0.63 -16.23 0.79
C PHE A 3 -1.78 -15.90 1.76
N LYS A 4 -2.44 -16.94 2.29
CA LYS A 4 -3.56 -16.78 3.24
C LYS A 4 -3.09 -16.13 4.54
N GLU A 5 -1.94 -16.54 5.07
CA GLU A 5 -1.35 -15.94 6.27
C GLU A 5 -1.01 -14.46 6.06
N GLN A 6 -0.45 -14.11 4.89
CA GLN A 6 -0.11 -12.72 4.56
C GLN A 6 -1.35 -11.82 4.49
N ILE A 7 -2.46 -12.31 3.90
CA ILE A 7 -3.72 -11.55 3.87
C ILE A 7 -4.31 -11.39 5.28
N LEU A 8 -4.30 -12.45 6.09
CA LEU A 8 -4.87 -12.44 7.43
C LEU A 8 -4.06 -11.62 8.43
N GLN A 9 -2.76 -11.42 8.18
CA GLN A 9 -1.87 -10.66 9.06
C GLN A 9 -2.30 -9.19 9.21
N GLY A 10 -2.84 -8.59 8.15
CA GLY A 10 -3.13 -7.15 8.15
C GLY A 10 -1.86 -6.31 8.30
N ILE A 11 -1.84 -5.42 9.30
CA ILE A 11 -0.65 -4.62 9.60
C ILE A 11 0.27 -5.46 10.50
N PRO A 12 1.49 -5.81 10.04
CA PRO A 12 2.39 -6.68 10.79
C PRO A 12 2.89 -5.98 12.07
N GLU A 13 3.05 -6.76 13.14
CA GLU A 13 3.58 -6.25 14.42
C GLU A 13 5.06 -5.82 14.32
N VAL A 14 5.81 -6.48 13.44
CA VAL A 14 7.19 -6.13 13.12
C VAL A 14 7.18 -5.47 11.75
N LEU A 15 7.80 -4.29 11.64
CA LEU A 15 7.88 -3.57 10.37
C LEU A 15 8.58 -4.44 9.31
N PRO A 16 7.97 -4.64 8.14
CA PRO A 16 8.63 -5.34 7.04
C PRO A 16 9.79 -4.49 6.53
N PRO A 17 10.79 -5.05 5.85
CA PRO A 17 11.89 -4.26 5.29
C PRO A 17 11.38 -3.18 4.33
N VAL A 18 12.15 -2.09 4.19
CA VAL A 18 11.88 -1.04 3.21
C VAL A 18 11.79 -1.69 1.82
N GLN A 19 10.80 -1.28 1.04
CA GLN A 19 10.65 -1.75 -0.34
C GLN A 19 11.49 -0.89 -1.27
N GLU A 20 12.26 -1.53 -2.14
CA GLU A 20 13.00 -0.84 -3.20
C GLU A 20 12.03 -0.26 -4.24
N TYR A 21 12.44 0.85 -4.84
CA TYR A 21 11.71 1.51 -5.91
C TYR A 21 11.98 0.79 -7.24
N ASP A 22 10.92 0.29 -7.88
CA ASP A 22 11.02 -0.55 -9.07
C ASP A 22 10.98 0.30 -10.35
N THR A 23 12.15 0.64 -10.88
CA THR A 23 12.24 1.46 -12.10
C THR A 23 11.74 0.78 -13.37
N THR A 24 11.36 -0.50 -13.32
CA THR A 24 10.91 -1.26 -14.50
C THR A 24 9.42 -1.11 -14.78
N ILE A 25 8.65 -0.57 -13.83
CA ILE A 25 7.21 -0.36 -13.98
C ILE A 25 6.86 1.12 -14.14
N ASN A 26 5.64 1.37 -14.62
CA ASN A 26 5.11 2.73 -14.71
C ASN A 26 4.63 3.21 -13.33
N HIS A 27 5.21 4.31 -12.86
CA HIS A 27 4.85 4.94 -11.60
C HIS A 27 4.03 6.22 -11.81
N ALA A 28 3.16 6.52 -10.84
CA ALA A 28 2.32 7.71 -10.94
C ALA A 28 3.18 8.99 -10.93
N PRO A 29 2.83 10.01 -11.75
CA PRO A 29 3.56 11.26 -11.75
C PRO A 29 3.45 11.97 -10.40
N LYS A 30 4.52 12.68 -10.00
CA LYS A 30 4.53 13.49 -8.78
C LYS A 30 3.36 14.49 -8.79
N ARG A 31 2.59 14.52 -7.70
CA ARG A 31 1.54 15.53 -7.53
C ARG A 31 2.11 16.90 -7.16
N LYS A 32 1.41 17.95 -7.59
CA LYS A 32 1.73 19.34 -7.19
C LYS A 32 1.71 19.45 -5.67
N GLU A 33 2.75 20.06 -5.14
CA GLU A 33 2.87 20.34 -3.72
C GLU A 33 2.02 21.57 -3.39
N ILE A 34 0.83 21.32 -2.86
CA ILE A 34 -0.17 22.36 -2.57
C ILE A 34 -0.46 22.49 -1.06
N LEU A 35 0.14 21.62 -0.25
CA LEU A 35 -0.09 21.58 1.19
C LEU A 35 0.78 22.62 1.91
N THR A 36 0.14 23.35 2.80
CA THR A 36 0.80 24.17 3.82
C THR A 36 1.54 23.29 4.84
N ASP A 37 2.41 23.88 5.65
CA ASP A 37 3.16 23.13 6.67
C ASP A 37 2.24 22.47 7.71
N GLU A 38 1.13 23.11 8.08
CA GLU A 38 0.14 22.52 8.99
C GLU A 38 -0.61 21.36 8.34
N GLU A 39 -0.94 21.46 7.05
CA GLU A 39 -1.56 20.35 6.31
C GLU A 39 -0.60 19.19 6.11
N LYS A 40 0.70 19.44 5.92
CA LYS A 40 1.73 18.38 5.89
C LYS A 40 1.81 17.66 7.23
N LYS A 41 1.84 18.39 8.35
CA LYS A 41 1.81 17.77 9.70
C LYS A 41 0.54 16.94 9.90
N LEU A 42 -0.61 17.44 9.45
CA LEU A 42 -1.88 16.72 9.53
C LEU A 42 -1.87 15.45 8.66
N ALA A 43 -1.33 15.52 7.44
CA ALA A 43 -1.18 14.36 6.55
C ALA A 43 -0.32 13.27 7.19
N LEU A 44 0.81 13.63 7.79
CA LEU A 44 1.67 12.69 8.53
C LEU A 44 0.92 12.06 9.72
N ARG A 45 0.20 12.86 10.51
CA ARG A 45 -0.62 12.34 11.62
C ARG A 45 -1.69 11.37 11.13
N ASN A 46 -2.35 11.69 10.01
CA ASN A 46 -3.36 10.83 9.40
C ASN A 46 -2.78 9.51 8.88
N ALA A 47 -1.56 9.52 8.35
CA ALA A 47 -0.86 8.30 7.94
C ALA A 47 -0.45 7.45 9.15
N LEU A 48 0.01 8.06 10.24
CA LEU A 48 0.46 7.35 11.44
C LEU A 48 -0.67 6.69 12.23
N ARG A 49 -1.93 7.12 12.07
CA ARG A 49 -3.07 6.55 12.81
C ARG A 49 -3.30 5.05 12.58
N TYR A 50 -2.74 4.51 11.49
CA TYR A 50 -2.84 3.09 11.16
C TYR A 50 -1.80 2.23 11.91
N PHE A 51 -0.82 2.84 12.59
CA PHE A 51 0.32 2.13 13.16
C PHE A 51 0.46 2.39 14.67
N GLU A 52 0.96 1.39 15.38
CA GLU A 52 1.28 1.51 16.81
C GLU A 52 2.33 2.60 17.07
N PRO A 53 2.27 3.34 18.20
CA PRO A 53 3.21 4.41 18.53
C PRO A 53 4.68 4.00 18.50
N LYS A 54 4.99 2.74 18.83
CA LYS A 54 6.35 2.17 18.78
C LYS A 54 6.99 2.27 17.38
N HIS A 55 6.19 2.36 16.33
CA HIS A 55 6.67 2.46 14.94
C HIS A 55 6.77 3.90 14.43
N HIS A 56 6.19 4.88 15.13
CA HIS A 56 6.07 6.25 14.61
C HIS A 56 7.44 6.89 14.35
N ALA A 57 8.42 6.67 15.23
CA ALA A 57 9.77 7.22 15.07
C ALA A 57 10.45 6.73 13.77
N THR A 58 10.14 5.52 13.32
CA THR A 58 10.65 4.96 12.06
C THR A 58 9.83 5.40 10.87
N LEU A 59 8.50 5.40 10.98
CA LEU A 59 7.60 5.68 9.85
C LEU A 59 7.46 7.17 9.51
N ILE A 60 7.61 8.08 10.46
CA ILE A 60 7.56 9.53 10.22
C ILE A 60 8.51 9.98 9.11
N PRO A 61 9.83 9.71 9.17
CA PRO A 61 10.76 10.16 8.14
C PRO A 61 10.43 9.55 6.77
N GLU A 62 10.00 8.30 6.71
CA GLU A 62 9.59 7.63 5.47
C GLU A 62 8.35 8.27 4.85
N PHE A 63 7.30 8.50 5.63
CA PHE A 63 6.09 9.14 5.14
C PHE A 63 6.33 10.60 4.74
N LYS A 64 7.24 11.29 5.43
CA LYS A 64 7.66 12.64 5.03
C LYS A 64 8.38 12.60 3.68
N GLU A 65 9.32 11.68 3.49
CA GLU A 65 10.02 11.51 2.22
C GLU A 65 9.05 11.18 1.08
N GLU A 66 8.08 10.28 1.32
CA GLU A 66 7.06 9.96 0.32
C GLU A 66 6.23 11.20 -0.06
N LEU A 67 5.80 11.98 0.94
CA LEU A 67 5.04 13.20 0.71
C LEU A 67 5.83 14.24 -0.10
N GLU A 68 7.12 14.42 0.17
CA GLU A 68 7.99 15.36 -0.54
C GLU A 68 8.33 14.87 -1.96
N LYS A 69 8.59 13.58 -2.13
CA LYS A 69 9.03 12.99 -3.40
C LYS A 69 7.87 12.75 -4.36
N TYR A 70 6.73 12.27 -3.86
CA TYR A 70 5.60 11.85 -4.69
C TYR A 70 4.36 12.75 -4.53
N GLY A 71 4.33 13.61 -3.51
CA GLY A 71 3.15 14.43 -3.19
C GLY A 71 2.04 13.62 -2.50
N ARG A 72 2.31 12.38 -2.10
CA ARG A 72 1.39 11.42 -1.48
C ARG A 72 2.15 10.45 -0.57
N ILE A 73 1.46 9.95 0.44
CA ILE A 73 1.95 8.89 1.33
C ILE A 73 1.29 7.58 0.88
N TYR A 74 2.06 6.72 0.22
CA TYR A 74 1.64 5.40 -0.28
C TYR A 74 1.92 4.29 0.72
N MET A 75 2.84 4.52 1.66
CA MET A 75 3.30 3.55 2.64
C MET A 75 3.97 2.34 1.96
N TYR A 76 4.91 2.60 1.04
CA TYR A 76 5.51 1.58 0.17
C TYR A 76 6.08 0.39 0.93
N ARG A 77 6.61 0.60 2.14
CA ARG A 77 7.08 -0.44 3.06
C ARG A 77 6.07 -1.59 3.22
N PHE A 78 4.77 -1.31 3.21
CA PHE A 78 3.71 -2.29 3.45
C PHE A 78 3.15 -2.94 2.19
N ARG A 79 3.68 -2.60 1.00
CA ARG A 79 3.31 -3.26 -0.25
C ARG A 79 3.62 -4.76 -0.16
N PRO A 80 2.65 -5.66 -0.40
CA PRO A 80 2.92 -7.10 -0.39
C PRO A 80 3.91 -7.50 -1.49
N THR A 81 4.73 -8.52 -1.22
CA THR A 81 5.76 -9.02 -2.15
C THR A 81 5.30 -10.20 -2.99
N TYR A 82 4.13 -10.78 -2.70
CA TYR A 82 3.54 -11.80 -3.57
C TYR A 82 3.05 -11.16 -4.88
N LYS A 83 3.00 -11.94 -5.96
CA LYS A 83 2.45 -11.46 -7.24
C LYS A 83 0.99 -11.04 -7.06
N MET A 84 0.69 -9.79 -7.42
CA MET A 84 -0.65 -9.21 -7.38
C MET A 84 -1.42 -9.59 -8.64
N TYR A 85 -2.43 -10.44 -8.50
CA TYR A 85 -3.34 -10.87 -9.57
C TYR A 85 -4.58 -11.54 -8.97
N ALA A 86 -5.65 -11.69 -9.75
CA ALA A 86 -6.85 -12.42 -9.33
C ALA A 86 -6.57 -13.94 -9.27
N ARG A 87 -6.62 -14.52 -8.06
CA ARG A 87 -6.43 -15.96 -7.82
C ARG A 87 -7.76 -16.72 -7.84
N ASP A 88 -7.70 -18.05 -7.74
CA ASP A 88 -8.91 -18.84 -7.52
C ASP A 88 -9.61 -18.42 -6.23
N ILE A 89 -10.94 -18.37 -6.22
CA ILE A 89 -11.71 -17.94 -5.05
C ILE A 89 -11.43 -18.80 -3.81
N ALA A 90 -11.05 -20.07 -3.97
CA ALA A 90 -10.68 -20.97 -2.88
C ALA A 90 -9.33 -20.62 -2.20
N ASP A 91 -8.47 -19.85 -2.89
CA ASP A 91 -7.18 -19.41 -2.37
C ASP A 91 -7.32 -18.23 -1.39
N TYR A 92 -8.42 -17.48 -1.46
CA TYR A 92 -8.64 -16.36 -0.56
C TYR A 92 -9.12 -16.82 0.83
N PRO A 93 -8.54 -16.30 1.92
CA PRO A 93 -9.06 -16.54 3.26
C PRO A 93 -10.39 -15.78 3.44
N GLY A 94 -11.30 -16.34 4.23
CA GLY A 94 -12.57 -15.68 4.51
C GLY A 94 -13.66 -16.66 4.94
N LYS A 95 -14.61 -16.16 5.74
CA LYS A 95 -15.75 -16.95 6.22
C LYS A 95 -16.89 -17.02 5.20
N SER A 96 -17.00 -16.04 4.31
CA SER A 96 -18.05 -15.98 3.27
C SER A 96 -17.44 -15.92 1.87
N THR A 97 -18.12 -16.54 0.91
CA THR A 97 -17.73 -16.50 -0.51
C THR A 97 -17.73 -15.07 -1.05
N GLN A 98 -18.64 -14.23 -0.57
CA GLN A 98 -18.74 -12.82 -0.96
C GLN A 98 -17.49 -12.03 -0.55
N ALA A 99 -16.98 -12.23 0.67
CA ALA A 99 -15.76 -11.56 1.12
C ALA A 99 -14.52 -12.02 0.32
N LYS A 100 -14.47 -13.31 -0.06
CA LYS A 100 -13.42 -13.83 -0.94
C LYS A 100 -13.49 -13.25 -2.34
N ALA A 101 -14.69 -13.14 -2.91
CA ALA A 101 -14.91 -12.51 -4.20
C ALA A 101 -14.48 -11.03 -4.20
N ILE A 102 -14.77 -10.29 -3.13
CA ILE A 102 -14.30 -8.89 -2.98
C ILE A 102 -12.77 -8.82 -2.97
N GLN A 103 -12.08 -9.68 -2.21
CA GLN A 103 -10.61 -9.73 -2.19
C GLN A 103 -10.03 -10.03 -3.58
N MET A 104 -10.64 -10.97 -4.31
CA MET A 104 -10.27 -11.28 -5.69
C MET A 104 -10.39 -10.05 -6.59
N MET A 105 -11.52 -9.33 -6.52
CA MET A 105 -11.73 -8.11 -7.32
C MET A 105 -10.76 -6.99 -6.94
N ILE A 106 -10.40 -6.86 -5.65
CA ILE A 106 -9.38 -5.91 -5.19
C ILE A 106 -8.03 -6.23 -5.83
N GLN A 107 -7.61 -7.50 -5.81
CA GLN A 107 -6.33 -7.89 -6.42
C GLN A 107 -6.34 -7.76 -7.94
N ASN A 108 -7.48 -8.00 -8.59
CA ASN A 108 -7.64 -7.76 -10.03
C ASN A 108 -7.37 -6.29 -10.39
N ASN A 109 -7.93 -5.35 -9.62
CA ASN A 109 -7.73 -3.93 -9.85
C ASN A 109 -6.29 -3.45 -9.63
N LEU A 110 -5.48 -4.23 -8.90
CA LEU A 110 -4.09 -3.94 -8.59
C LEU A 110 -3.10 -4.85 -9.35
N ASP A 111 -3.60 -5.70 -10.26
CA ASP A 111 -2.76 -6.53 -11.11
C ASP A 111 -1.91 -5.63 -12.01
N TYR A 112 -0.64 -5.98 -12.20
CA TYR A 112 0.30 -5.25 -13.04
C TYR A 112 -0.12 -5.24 -14.53
N ALA A 113 -0.93 -6.22 -14.95
CA ALA A 113 -1.51 -6.27 -16.29
C ALA A 113 -2.76 -5.39 -16.43
N VAL A 114 -3.34 -4.91 -15.34
CA VAL A 114 -4.62 -4.17 -15.31
C VAL A 114 -4.42 -2.73 -14.85
N ALA A 115 -3.64 -2.51 -13.81
CA ALA A 115 -3.44 -1.22 -13.18
C ALA A 115 -2.44 -0.35 -13.96
N GLN A 116 -2.79 0.91 -14.16
CA GLN A 116 -1.91 1.92 -14.77
C GLN A 116 -0.67 2.21 -13.91
N HIS A 117 -0.84 2.26 -12.58
CA HIS A 117 0.23 2.45 -11.60
C HIS A 117 0.02 1.49 -10.42
N PRO A 118 0.47 0.22 -10.52
CA PRO A 118 0.12 -0.83 -9.56
C PRO A 118 0.70 -0.58 -8.16
N HIS A 119 1.87 0.05 -8.06
CA HIS A 119 2.48 0.36 -6.75
C HIS A 119 1.83 1.57 -6.07
N GLU A 120 1.20 2.45 -6.83
CA GLU A 120 0.48 3.63 -6.34
C GLU A 120 -1.03 3.40 -6.15
N LEU A 121 -1.49 2.15 -6.30
CA LEU A 121 -2.88 1.75 -6.11
C LEU A 121 -3.86 2.46 -7.07
N ILE A 122 -3.42 2.74 -8.31
CA ILE A 122 -4.21 3.43 -9.34
C ILE A 122 -4.45 2.47 -10.51
N THR A 123 -5.72 2.13 -10.73
CA THR A 123 -6.12 1.24 -11.82
C THR A 123 -6.24 1.98 -13.15
N TYR A 124 -6.90 3.13 -13.17
CA TYR A 124 -7.16 3.92 -14.38
C TYR A 124 -7.29 5.41 -14.05
N GLY A 125 -7.17 6.27 -15.07
CA GLY A 125 -7.31 7.73 -15.00
C GLY A 125 -6.18 8.43 -15.74
#